data_AF-A0A081PQJ1-F1
#
_entry.id   AF-A0A081PQJ1-F1
#
_cell.length_a   1.000
_cell.length_b   1.000
_cell.length_c   1.000
_cell.angle_alpha   90.00
_cell.angle_beta   90.00
_cell.angle_gamma   90.00
#
_symmetry.space_group_name_H-M   'P 1'
#
loop_
_entity.id
_entity.type
_entity.pdbx_description
1 polymer ?
#
loop_
_entity_poly.entity_id
_entity_poly.type
_entity_poly.pdbx_seq_one_letter_code
_entity_poly.pdbx_strand_id
1 'polypeptide(L)' 'MVVPDVLMSGHHEKIRQWRLYESLKKTYERRPDLLEHYQLTAEEEKMLAEIKENEE' A
#
# COMPACT_ATOMS: atom_id res chain seq x y z
N MET A 1 -1.19 -4.82 -20.89
CA MET A 1 -1.38 -4.49 -19.47
C MET A 1 -1.66 -5.82 -18.77
N VAL A 2 -0.71 -6.32 -17.97
CA VAL A 2 -0.86 -7.63 -17.30
C VAL A 2 -1.52 -7.38 -15.95
N VAL A 3 -2.59 -8.11 -15.66
CA VAL A 3 -3.26 -8.03 -14.35
C VAL A 3 -2.39 -8.77 -13.32
N PRO A 4 -2.07 -8.16 -12.16
CA PRO A 4 -1.32 -8.85 -11.12
C PRO A 4 -1.99 -10.15 -10.68
N ASP A 5 -1.19 -11.22 -10.55
CA ASP A 5 -1.68 -12.57 -10.19
C ASP A 5 -2.42 -12.59 -8.85
N VAL A 6 -2.04 -11.69 -7.92
CA VAL A 6 -2.71 -11.54 -6.62
C VAL A 6 -4.20 -11.21 -6.76
N LEU A 7 -4.58 -10.45 -7.79
CA LEU A 7 -5.96 -10.08 -8.08
C LEU A 7 -6.75 -11.22 -8.75
N MET A 8 -6.07 -12.18 -9.35
CA MET A 8 -6.66 -13.33 -10.04
C MET A 8 -6.82 -14.55 -9.11
N SER A 9 -6.16 -14.54 -7.96
CA SER A 9 -6.09 -15.70 -7.04
C SER A 9 -7.36 -15.97 -6.21
N GLY A 10 -8.33 -15.04 -6.19
CA GLY A 10 -9.55 -15.16 -5.38
C GLY A 10 -9.35 -15.04 -3.85
N HIS A 11 -8.11 -14.83 -3.39
CA HIS A 11 -7.81 -14.65 -1.98
C HIS A 11 -8.11 -13.21 -1.53
N HIS A 12 -9.34 -13.00 -1.03
CA HIS A 12 -9.84 -11.68 -0.65
C HIS A 12 -8.92 -10.91 0.32
N GLU A 13 -8.30 -11.58 1.30
CA GLU A 13 -7.38 -10.90 2.22
C GLU A 13 -6.13 -10.38 1.52
N LYS A 14 -5.52 -11.18 0.65
CA LYS A 14 -4.34 -10.75 -0.14
C LYS A 14 -4.69 -9.61 -1.07
N ILE A 15 -5.90 -9.63 -1.64
CA ILE A 15 -6.39 -8.53 -2.49
C ILE A 15 -6.60 -7.26 -1.66
N ARG A 16 -7.16 -7.36 -0.44
CA ARG A 16 -7.31 -6.23 0.49
C ARG A 16 -5.95 -5.62 0.81
N GLN A 17 -4.99 -6.45 1.23
CA GLN A 17 -3.63 -6.02 1.57
C GLN A 17 -2.93 -5.37 0.39
N TRP A 18 -3.01 -5.98 -0.81
CA TRP A 18 -2.40 -5.43 -2.01
C TRP A 18 -2.99 -4.06 -2.38
N ARG A 19 -4.33 -3.91 -2.30
CA ARG A 19 -4.99 -2.62 -2.57
C ARG A 19 -4.59 -1.55 -1.57
N LEU A 20 -4.48 -1.92 -0.30
CA LEU A 20 -4.05 -1.02 0.77
C LEU A 20 -2.62 -0.54 0.53
N TYR A 21 -1.70 -1.47 0.29
CA TYR A 21 -0.31 -1.19 -0.03
C TYR A 21 -0.18 -0.25 -1.24
N GLU A 22 -0.86 -0.56 -2.36
CA GLU A 22 -0.85 0.29 -3.55
C GLU A 22 -1.43 1.69 -3.31
N SER A 23 -2.44 1.80 -2.46
CA SER A 23 -3.03 3.10 -2.09
C SER A 23 -2.05 3.93 -1.25
N LEU A 24 -1.42 3.32 -0.25
CA LEU A 24 -0.41 3.97 0.58
C LEU A 24 0.79 4.40 -0.26
N LYS A 25 1.27 3.53 -1.15
CA LYS A 25 2.39 3.83 -2.05
C LYS A 25 2.09 5.03 -2.94
N LYS A 26 0.95 5.03 -3.63
CA LYS A 26 0.56 6.18 -4.50
C LYS A 26 0.38 7.47 -3.72
N THR A 27 -0.15 7.37 -2.49
CA THR A 27 -0.31 8.53 -1.63
C THR A 27 1.06 9.05 -1.22
N TYR A 28 1.99 8.18 -0.82
CA TYR A 28 3.35 8.56 -0.47
C TYR A 28 4.11 9.22 -1.63
N GLU A 29 4.06 8.62 -2.84
CA GLU A 29 4.74 9.14 -4.03
C GLU A 29 4.19 10.49 -4.51
N ARG A 30 2.87 10.69 -4.46
CA ARG A 30 2.21 11.84 -5.11
C ARG A 30 1.76 12.93 -4.14
N ARG A 31 1.40 12.54 -2.92
CA ARG A 31 0.79 13.40 -1.90
C ARG A 31 1.19 12.95 -0.48
N PRO A 32 2.50 13.00 -0.15
CA PRO A 32 2.97 12.63 1.18
C PRO A 32 2.36 13.52 2.28
N ASP A 33 1.91 14.73 1.92
CA ASP A 33 1.20 15.67 2.78
C ASP A 33 -0.08 15.07 3.42
N LEU A 34 -0.77 14.17 2.71
CA LEU A 34 -1.95 13.50 3.24
C LEU A 34 -1.63 12.51 4.36
N LEU A 35 -0.42 11.94 4.36
CA LEU A 35 0.00 10.96 5.35
C LEU A 35 0.45 11.62 6.66
N GLU A 36 0.81 12.91 6.65
CA GLU A 36 1.25 13.63 7.86
C GLU A 36 0.13 13.79 8.90
N HIS A 37 -1.12 13.89 8.46
CA HIS A 37 -2.29 14.05 9.32
C HIS A 37 -3.17 12.79 9.41
N TYR A 38 -2.80 11.72 8.72
CA TYR A 38 -3.57 10.48 8.70
C TYR A 38 -3.15 9.58 9.88
N GLN A 39 -4.15 9.06 10.60
CA GLN A 39 -3.89 8.08 11.66
C GLN A 39 -3.74 6.69 11.03
N LEU A 40 -2.49 6.32 10.79
CA LEU A 40 -2.14 4.98 10.30
C LEU A 40 -2.41 3.94 11.38
N THR A 41 -2.97 2.81 10.97
CA THR A 41 -3.03 1.60 11.78
C THR A 41 -1.67 0.89 11.79
N ALA A 42 -1.44 0.00 12.77
CA ALA A 42 -0.18 -0.73 12.87
C ALA A 42 0.15 -1.60 11.62
N GLU A 43 -0.86 -2.02 10.85
CA GLU A 43 -0.65 -2.70 9.56
C GLU A 43 -0.17 -1.70 8.49
N GLU A 44 -0.82 -0.54 8.38
CA GLU A 44 -0.48 0.50 7.42
C GLU A 44 0.89 1.14 7.70
N GLU A 45 1.26 1.35 8.97
CA GLU A 45 2.59 1.85 9.35
C GLU A 45 3.71 0.92 8.89
N LYS A 46 3.53 -0.40 9.07
CA LYS A 46 4.49 -1.40 8.59
C LYS A 46 4.60 -1.39 7.07
N MET A 47 3.47 -1.40 6.37
CA MET A 47 3.45 -1.32 4.91
C MET A 47 4.10 -0.03 4.40
N LEU A 48 3.85 1.11 5.06
CA LEU A 48 4.44 2.39 4.68
C LEU A 48 5.96 2.42 4.92
N ALA A 49 6.44 1.81 6.01
CA ALA A 49 7.87 1.64 6.25
C ALA A 49 8.53 0.77 5.17
N GLU A 50 7.91 -0.36 4.81
CA GLU A 50 8.37 -1.20 3.69
C GLU A 50 8.37 -0.44 2.36
N ILE A 51 7.37 0.40 2.08
CA ILE A 51 7.34 1.23 0.87
C ILE A 51 8.52 2.19 0.83
N LYS A 52 8.81 2.88 1.94
CA LYS A 52 9.93 3.81 2.06
C LYS A 52 11.28 3.11 1.86
N GLU A 53 11.45 1.91 2.41
CA GLU A 53 12.68 1.12 2.29
C GLU A 53 12.90 0.58 0.86
N ASN A 54 11.82 0.24 0.14
CA ASN A 54 11.94 -0.25 -1.25
C ASN A 54 12.13 0.88 -2.29
N GLU A 55 11.99 2.15 -1.91
CA GLU A 55 12.23 3.31 -2.77
C GLU A 55 13.65 3.89 -2.66
N GLU A 56 14.46 3.45 -1.68
CA GLU A 56 15.90 3.73 -1.56
C GLU A 56 16.76 2.78 -2.42
#